data_AF-A0A934UEU0-F1
#
_entry.id   AF-A0A934UEU0-F1
#
_cell.length_a   1.000
_cell.length_b   1.000
_cell.length_c   1.000
_cell.angle_alpha   90.00
_cell.angle_beta   90.00
_cell.angle_gamma   90.00
#
_symmetry.space_group_name_H-M   'P 1'
#
loop_
_entity.id
_entity.type
_entity.pdbx_description
1 polymer ?
#
loop_
_entity_poly.entity_id
_entity_poly.type
_entity_poly.pdbx_seq_one_letter_code
_entity_poly.pdbx_strand_id
1 'polypeptide(L)'
;MTTPMQSFSTFLGAPLLAIALSAPLCAGEADTRLVQVLGRTWTVSENPKQPDSYVAFRDNNNLNPFGKPVARRTPQAVRALELATGCKVIPGTLWQTVGAEFHAKMRCNG
;
A
#
# COMPACT_ATOMS: atom_id res chain seq x y z
N MET A 1 -8.21 -27.75 71.08
CA MET A 1 -8.12 -26.34 71.50
C MET A 1 -7.59 -25.53 70.33
N THR A 2 -8.14 -24.35 70.15
CA THR A 2 -8.28 -23.62 68.89
C THR A 2 -7.40 -22.36 68.91
N THR A 3 -6.98 -21.88 67.72
CA THR A 3 -6.47 -20.54 67.35
C THR A 3 -4.95 -20.28 67.40
N PRO A 4 -4.43 -19.27 66.67
CA PRO A 4 -4.54 -19.14 65.21
C PRO A 4 -3.21 -18.76 64.52
N MET A 5 -3.10 -19.16 63.26
CA MET A 5 -2.03 -18.85 62.30
C MET A 5 -2.24 -17.43 61.76
N GLN A 6 -1.30 -16.50 61.99
CA GLN A 6 -1.32 -15.17 61.37
C GLN A 6 -0.22 -15.04 60.33
N SER A 7 -0.65 -14.81 59.10
CA SER A 7 0.16 -14.66 57.89
C SER A 7 0.51 -13.18 57.71
N PHE A 8 1.80 -12.86 57.68
CA PHE A 8 2.30 -11.54 57.31
C PHE A 8 2.64 -11.54 55.82
N SER A 9 1.91 -10.77 55.02
CA SER A 9 2.20 -10.56 53.59
C SER A 9 2.84 -9.19 53.40
N THR A 10 4.14 -9.18 53.11
CA THR A 10 4.92 -8.01 52.68
C THR A 10 4.77 -7.82 51.17
N PHE A 11 4.07 -6.76 50.74
CA PHE A 11 4.02 -6.37 49.34
C PHE A 11 5.28 -5.57 48.97
N LEU A 12 6.18 -6.19 48.22
CA LEU A 12 7.30 -5.56 47.53
C LEU A 12 6.78 -4.71 46.36
N GLY A 13 6.93 -3.38 46.46
CA GLY A 13 6.73 -2.48 45.33
C GLY A 13 7.91 -2.55 44.36
N ALA A 14 7.65 -2.95 43.12
CA ALA A 14 8.62 -2.92 42.03
C ALA A 14 8.47 -1.63 41.20
N PRO A 15 9.58 -1.00 40.76
CA PRO A 15 9.55 0.31 40.11
C PRO A 15 9.11 0.21 38.64
N LEU A 16 8.35 1.23 38.21
CA LEU A 16 7.94 1.46 36.82
C LEU A 16 9.16 1.64 35.91
N LEU A 17 9.41 0.66 35.05
CA LEU A 17 10.39 0.73 33.96
C LEU A 17 9.77 1.54 32.81
N ALA A 18 10.16 2.81 32.67
CA ALA A 18 9.77 3.66 31.55
C ALA A 18 10.49 3.20 30.28
N ILE A 19 9.75 2.55 29.37
CA ILE A 19 10.23 2.20 28.03
C ILE A 19 10.17 3.48 27.18
N ALA A 20 11.34 4.01 26.83
CA ALA A 20 11.46 5.12 25.89
C ALA A 20 10.93 4.67 24.52
N LEU A 21 9.84 5.30 24.10
CA LEU A 21 9.23 5.12 22.79
C LEU A 21 10.18 5.70 21.73
N SER A 22 10.92 4.82 21.05
CA SER A 22 11.70 5.19 19.87
C SER A 22 10.76 5.76 18.81
N ALA A 23 11.03 6.99 18.37
CA ALA A 23 10.24 7.69 17.35
C ALA A 23 10.06 6.86 16.06
N PRO A 24 8.94 7.02 15.34
CA PRO A 24 8.78 6.38 14.04
C PRO A 24 9.82 6.95 13.06
N LEU A 25 10.56 6.07 12.39
CA LEU A 25 11.26 6.41 11.15
C LEU A 25 10.19 6.84 10.14
N CYS A 26 10.02 8.15 9.93
CA CYS A 26 9.35 8.66 8.74
C CYS A 26 10.24 8.42 7.52
N ALA A 27 10.30 7.15 7.08
CA ALA A 27 10.63 6.84 5.70
C ALA A 27 9.54 7.51 4.85
N GLY A 28 9.91 8.44 3.97
CA GLY A 28 8.94 9.13 3.11
C GLY A 28 8.06 8.11 2.41
N GLU A 29 6.78 8.06 2.79
CA GLU A 29 5.78 7.21 2.15
C GLU A 29 5.66 7.66 0.71
N ALA A 30 6.20 6.87 -0.22
CA ALA A 30 5.86 7.01 -1.62
C ALA A 30 4.33 6.87 -1.70
N ASP A 31 3.64 7.95 -2.07
CA ASP A 31 2.19 8.02 -2.09
C ASP A 31 1.64 6.88 -2.96
N THR A 32 1.13 5.85 -2.29
CA THR A 32 0.68 4.61 -2.91
C THR A 32 -0.83 4.57 -2.82
N ARG A 33 -1.47 4.56 -3.98
CA ARG A 33 -2.93 4.63 -4.12
C ARG A 33 -3.47 3.31 -4.65
N LEU A 34 -4.55 2.83 -4.05
CA LEU A 34 -5.27 1.64 -4.49
C LEU A 34 -6.54 2.05 -5.24
N VAL A 35 -6.73 1.53 -6.45
CA VAL A 35 -7.91 1.83 -7.28
C VAL A 35 -8.52 0.56 -7.85
N GLN A 36 -9.83 0.58 -8.08
CA GLN A 36 -10.57 -0.53 -8.66
C GLN A 36 -10.88 -0.29 -10.14
N VAL A 37 -10.44 -1.20 -11.00
CA VAL A 37 -10.72 -1.15 -12.45
C VAL A 37 -11.24 -2.50 -12.90
N LEU A 38 -12.49 -2.53 -13.40
CA LEU A 38 -13.18 -3.75 -13.87
C LEU A 38 -13.12 -4.92 -12.88
N GLY A 39 -13.29 -4.62 -11.58
CA GLY A 39 -13.28 -5.64 -10.51
C GLY A 39 -11.89 -6.17 -10.16
N ARG A 40 -10.82 -5.44 -10.53
CA ARG A 40 -9.44 -5.76 -10.15
C ARG A 40 -8.83 -4.58 -9.40
N THR A 41 -8.12 -4.89 -8.32
CA THR A 41 -7.35 -3.91 -7.56
C THR A 41 -6.06 -3.59 -8.30
N TRP A 42 -5.76 -2.32 -8.40
CA TRP A 42 -4.52 -1.80 -8.93
C TRP A 42 -3.83 -0.95 -7.87
N THR A 43 -2.54 -1.18 -7.70
CA THR A 43 -1.65 -0.36 -6.91
C THR A 43 -0.97 0.62 -7.83
N VAL A 44 -1.06 1.91 -7.51
CA VAL A 44 -0.40 2.98 -8.23
C VAL A 44 0.53 3.73 -7.31
N SER A 45 1.77 3.95 -7.73
CA SER A 45 2.76 4.71 -6.96
C SER A 45 3.57 5.64 -7.87
N GLU A 46 4.15 6.67 -7.27
CA GLU A 46 5.13 7.52 -7.95
C GLU A 46 6.44 6.78 -8.18
N ASN A 47 7.07 7.06 -9.32
CA ASN A 47 8.41 6.61 -9.62
C ASN A 47 9.42 7.55 -8.93
N PRO A 48 10.18 7.08 -7.92
CA PRO A 48 11.08 7.94 -7.15
C PRO A 48 12.24 8.51 -7.97
N LYS A 49 12.50 7.95 -9.16
CA LYS A 49 13.61 8.37 -10.03
C LYS A 49 13.19 9.35 -11.13
N GLN A 50 11.89 9.52 -11.38
CA GLN A 50 11.39 10.32 -12.50
C GLN A 50 10.18 11.13 -12.07
N PRO A 51 10.25 12.47 -12.07
CA PRO A 51 9.10 13.30 -11.76
C PRO A 51 7.97 13.05 -12.77
N ASP A 52 6.74 13.20 -12.30
CA ASP A 52 5.50 13.00 -13.07
C ASP A 52 5.33 11.61 -13.69
N SER A 53 6.15 10.64 -13.27
CA SER A 53 6.14 9.27 -13.75
C SER A 53 5.54 8.37 -12.69
N TYR A 54 4.56 7.56 -13.08
CA TYR A 54 3.81 6.70 -12.17
C TYR A 54 3.87 5.26 -12.66
N VAL A 55 3.76 4.33 -11.70
CA VAL A 55 3.74 2.89 -11.93
C VAL A 55 2.40 2.35 -11.49
N ALA A 56 1.77 1.53 -12.33
CA ALA A 56 0.57 0.80 -12.00
C ALA A 56 0.84 -0.71 -12.09
N PHE A 57 0.54 -1.41 -11.00
CA PHE A 57 0.62 -2.86 -10.89
C PHE A 57 -0.74 -3.43 -10.52
N ARG A 58 -1.14 -4.53 -11.17
CA ARG A 58 -2.42 -5.18 -10.91
C ARG A 58 -2.27 -6.31 -9.90
N ASP A 59 -3.08 -6.29 -8.87
CA ASP A 59 -3.19 -7.42 -7.96
C ASP A 59 -3.80 -8.66 -8.68
N ASN A 60 -3.13 -9.80 -8.56
CA ASN A 60 -3.56 -11.08 -9.12
C ASN A 60 -4.10 -12.06 -8.05
N ASN A 61 -4.35 -11.63 -6.82
CA ASN A 61 -4.75 -12.49 -5.70
C ASN A 61 -6.15 -13.15 -5.83
N ASN A 62 -6.87 -12.99 -6.94
CA ASN A 62 -8.24 -13.51 -7.11
C ASN A 62 -8.52 -14.00 -8.54
N LEU A 63 -7.57 -14.73 -9.15
CA LEU A 63 -7.76 -15.33 -10.46
C LEU A 63 -8.76 -16.50 -10.39
N ASN A 64 -9.86 -16.39 -11.12
CA ASN A 64 -10.80 -17.49 -11.34
C ASN A 64 -10.52 -18.10 -12.72
N PRO A 65 -10.05 -19.37 -12.82
CA PRO A 65 -9.76 -20.01 -14.10
C PRO A 65 -11.00 -20.22 -14.98
N PHE A 66 -12.21 -20.20 -14.39
CA PHE A 66 -13.49 -20.30 -15.10
C PHE A 66 -14.24 -18.96 -15.16
N GLY A 67 -13.58 -17.86 -14.80
CA GLY A 67 -14.15 -16.52 -14.86
C GLY A 67 -14.29 -16.00 -16.30
N LYS A 68 -14.93 -14.83 -16.45
CA LYS A 68 -14.98 -14.14 -17.74
C LYS A 68 -13.56 -13.95 -18.33
N PRO A 69 -13.39 -13.99 -19.67
CA PRO A 69 -12.10 -13.79 -20.30
C PRO A 69 -11.38 -12.53 -19.82
N VAL A 70 -10.04 -12.60 -19.76
CA VAL A 70 -9.20 -11.48 -19.31
C VAL A 70 -9.38 -10.27 -20.24
N ALA A 71 -9.88 -9.17 -19.69
CA ALA A 71 -9.86 -7.88 -20.36
C ALA A 71 -8.40 -7.43 -20.60
N ARG A 72 -8.16 -6.69 -21.69
CA ARG A 72 -6.81 -6.17 -22.03
C ARG A 72 -6.28 -5.34 -20.87
N ARG A 73 -5.03 -5.59 -20.45
CA ARG A 73 -4.44 -4.92 -19.28
C ARG A 73 -4.08 -3.47 -19.55
N THR A 74 -3.64 -3.13 -20.76
CA THR A 74 -3.19 -1.77 -21.10
C THR A 74 -4.26 -0.69 -20.87
N PRO A 75 -5.51 -0.83 -21.38
CA PRO A 75 -6.54 0.17 -21.10
C PRO A 75 -6.93 0.25 -19.62
N GLN A 76 -6.85 -0.87 -18.89
CA GLN A 76 -7.10 -0.89 -17.45
C GLN A 76 -6.01 -0.16 -16.68
N ALA A 77 -4.74 -0.35 -17.06
CA ALA A 77 -3.60 0.34 -16.47
C ALA A 77 -3.69 1.84 -16.69
N VAL A 78 -4.03 2.29 -17.91
CA VAL A 78 -4.29 3.71 -18.20
C VAL A 78 -5.39 4.24 -17.28
N ARG A 79 -6.51 3.53 -17.17
CA ARG A 79 -7.61 3.95 -16.28
C ARG A 79 -7.19 3.99 -14.81
N ALA A 80 -6.38 3.03 -14.36
CA ALA A 80 -5.88 2.99 -12.99
C ALA A 80 -4.98 4.20 -12.70
N LEU A 81 -4.03 4.51 -13.58
CA LEU A 81 -3.15 5.68 -13.48
C LEU A 81 -3.96 6.98 -13.43
N GLU A 82 -4.92 7.16 -14.33
CA GLU A 82 -5.76 8.36 -14.36
C GLU A 82 -6.66 8.50 -13.12
N LEU A 83 -7.26 7.39 -12.64
CA LEU A 83 -8.07 7.40 -11.43
C LEU A 83 -7.26 7.68 -10.18
N ALA A 84 -6.06 7.09 -10.07
CA ALA A 84 -5.20 7.25 -8.92
C ALA A 84 -4.67 8.68 -8.83
N THR A 85 -4.22 9.25 -9.94
CA THR A 85 -3.57 10.58 -9.96
C THR A 85 -4.53 11.75 -10.14
N GLY A 86 -5.70 11.53 -10.75
CA GLY A 86 -6.57 12.60 -11.24
C GLY A 86 -6.08 13.26 -12.54
N CYS A 87 -4.95 12.81 -13.07
CA CYS A 87 -4.27 13.39 -14.23
C CYS A 87 -4.46 12.52 -15.49
N LYS A 88 -3.90 12.94 -16.63
CA LYS A 88 -3.99 12.21 -17.90
C LYS A 88 -2.66 11.61 -18.31
N VAL A 89 -2.68 10.39 -18.83
CA VAL A 89 -1.48 9.75 -19.39
C VAL A 89 -1.01 10.51 -20.64
N ILE A 90 0.28 10.82 -20.72
CA ILE A 90 0.86 11.42 -21.92
C ILE A 90 0.99 10.34 -23.02
N PRO A 91 0.38 10.53 -24.21
CA PRO A 91 0.46 9.56 -25.30
C PRO A 91 1.90 9.19 -25.66
N GLY A 92 2.15 7.91 -25.94
CA GLY A 92 3.48 7.41 -26.30
C GLY A 92 4.46 7.21 -25.14
N THR A 93 4.09 7.57 -23.90
CA THR A 93 4.95 7.37 -22.72
C THR A 93 4.64 6.10 -21.93
N LEU A 94 3.53 5.42 -22.25
CA LEU A 94 3.14 4.18 -21.59
C LEU A 94 4.00 3.01 -22.08
N TRP A 95 4.65 2.32 -21.16
CA TRP A 95 5.39 1.09 -21.43
C TRP A 95 5.19 0.07 -20.30
N GLN A 96 5.51 -1.19 -20.57
CA GLN A 96 5.27 -2.30 -19.65
C GLN A 96 6.56 -3.09 -19.42
N THR A 97 6.81 -3.51 -18.17
CA THR A 97 7.87 -4.47 -17.83
C THR A 97 7.42 -5.92 -18.08
N VAL A 98 8.38 -6.85 -18.03
CA VAL A 98 8.10 -8.30 -18.03
C VAL A 98 7.27 -8.74 -16.81
N GLY A 99 7.39 -8.03 -15.69
CA GLY A 99 6.59 -8.22 -14.48
C GLY A 99 5.16 -7.71 -14.59
N ALA A 100 4.77 -7.15 -15.74
CA ALA A 100 3.47 -6.51 -15.97
C ALA A 100 3.20 -5.28 -15.09
N GLU A 101 4.26 -4.55 -14.76
CA GLU A 101 4.16 -3.17 -14.26
C GLU A 101 4.00 -2.23 -15.45
N PHE A 102 3.09 -1.27 -15.34
CA PHE A 102 2.83 -0.27 -16.37
C PHE A 102 3.34 1.09 -15.91
N HIS A 103 4.23 1.68 -16.68
CA HIS A 103 4.84 2.97 -16.37
C HIS A 103 4.34 4.01 -17.37
N ALA A 104 4.01 5.21 -16.90
CA ALA A 104 3.64 6.30 -17.78
C ALA A 104 3.98 7.66 -17.18
N LYS A 105 4.20 8.66 -18.04
CA LYS A 105 4.23 10.05 -17.62
C LYS A 105 2.80 10.61 -17.59
N MET A 106 2.52 11.45 -16.60
CA MET A 106 1.22 12.06 -16.38
C MET A 106 1.28 13.56 -16.65
N ARG A 107 0.18 14.10 -17.19
CA ARG A 107 -0.06 15.54 -17.32
C ARG A 107 -1.24 15.91 -16.44
N CYS A 108 -0.96 16.68 -15.40
CA CYS A 108 -1.97 17.29 -14.54
C CYS A 108 -2.27 18.69 -15.07
N ASN A 109 -3.56 19.04 -15.17
CA ASN A 109 -3.93 20.44 -15.38
C ASN A 109 -3.90 21.09 -13.98
N GLY A 110 -2.96 22.01 -13.78
CA GLY A 110 -2.87 22.82 -12.56
C GLY A 110 -3.90 23.93 -12.50
#